data_AF-A0A7Y5VWH6-F1
#
_entry.id   AF-A0A7Y5VWH6-F1
#
_cell.length_a   1.000
_cell.length_b   1.000
_cell.length_c   1.000
_cell.angle_alpha   90.00
_cell.angle_beta   90.00
_cell.angle_gamma   90.00
#
_symmetry.space_group_name_H-M   'P 1'
#
loop_
_entity.id
_entity.type
_entity.pdbx_description
1 polymer ?
#
loop_
_entity_poly.entity_id
_entity_poly.type
_entity_poly.pdbx_seq_one_letter_code
_entity_poly.pdbx_strand_id
1 'polypeptide(L)'
;MDRSKERLRRSELAWAIIAFTVGVAALSDKAFSQACGYEQDLLTCLSATGTSWDGATLVGVTRNADRYFAFRWTQETGRQDIEFPGGTFARANGVSADGQVVVGFGNSGNGSPLQAFRWAPLEGIQGLGTLYGRGSWAMDVSANGGVVVGYATNADGTHTRAFRWTLKDGMVDLDTLGGLDALAYGVSSDGSVVVGWSSDSSGMPRVFRWILHDGMQDVGIGGECYDVSADGSVLVGAVSGASAGNSTAFRWSAEQGLELLGTLGGSESVAQGVSADGTTVVGYSYDAENDWPYAMAWTRSGGMIRLLRAQGPEPESNAYATSCDGSVVVGYNMIGGGRQTAFRWVRSTADLDRNGLLDSVDHDLFVSVFEAGDLGADINHDGFVNGDDYDLFAEAFEAGC
;
A
#
# COMPACT_ATOMS: atom_id res chain seq x y z
N MET A 1 33.22 -34.32 40.37
CA MET A 1 34.07 -33.88 39.25
C MET A 1 34.25 -35.10 38.37
N ASP A 2 33.69 -35.26 37.18
CA ASP A 2 33.35 -34.33 36.10
C ASP A 2 32.29 -35.06 35.24
N ARG A 3 31.15 -34.43 34.95
CA ARG A 3 30.05 -34.97 34.12
C ARG A 3 29.85 -34.12 32.86
N SER A 4 30.94 -33.62 32.29
CA SER A 4 30.97 -33.19 30.90
C SER A 4 31.34 -34.39 30.02
N LYS A 5 30.67 -34.53 28.86
CA LYS A 5 30.91 -35.51 27.76
C LYS A 5 29.98 -36.73 27.62
N GLU A 6 28.66 -36.56 27.72
CA GLU A 6 27.74 -37.61 27.23
C GLU A 6 26.42 -37.11 26.58
N ARG A 7 26.46 -35.94 25.95
CA ARG A 7 25.40 -35.50 25.02
C ARG A 7 26.02 -34.81 23.82
N LEU A 8 26.47 -35.59 22.84
CA LEU A 8 26.71 -35.15 21.46
C LEU A 8 26.92 -36.40 20.59
N ARG A 9 26.09 -36.51 19.53
CA ARG A 9 26.16 -37.41 18.35
C ARG A 9 25.43 -38.76 18.40
N ARG A 10 24.25 -38.77 17.75
CA ARG A 10 23.82 -39.68 16.66
C ARG A 10 22.75 -38.92 15.85
N SER A 11 23.15 -38.35 14.70
CA SER A 11 22.86 -38.81 13.32
C SER A 11 21.54 -38.23 12.79
N GLU A 12 21.52 -37.09 12.08
CA GLU A 12 21.66 -37.00 10.60
C GLU A 12 20.92 -38.11 9.84
N LEU A 13 19.76 -37.74 9.27
CA LEU A 13 18.94 -38.32 8.19
C LEU A 13 17.56 -37.65 8.32
N ALA A 14 16.95 -36.95 7.37
CA ALA A 14 17.29 -36.58 6.01
C ALA A 14 16.52 -35.29 5.67
N TRP A 15 17.17 -34.38 4.96
CA TRP A 15 16.49 -33.35 4.20
C TRP A 15 15.66 -34.04 3.12
N ALA A 16 14.33 -33.98 3.24
CA ALA A 16 13.43 -34.35 2.16
C ALA A 16 12.98 -33.08 1.45
N ILE A 17 13.65 -32.78 0.33
CA ILE A 17 13.02 -32.08 -0.78
C ILE A 17 11.86 -32.95 -1.23
N ILE A 18 10.63 -32.49 -1.00
CA ILE A 18 9.45 -33.00 -1.69
C ILE A 18 9.08 -31.96 -2.73
N ALA A 19 9.57 -32.17 -3.95
CA ALA A 19 8.86 -31.72 -5.12
C ALA A 19 7.67 -32.67 -5.31
N PHE A 20 6.50 -32.27 -4.81
CA PHE A 20 5.22 -32.79 -5.27
C PHE A 20 4.44 -31.62 -5.86
N THR A 21 4.31 -31.65 -7.18
CA THR A 21 3.10 -31.21 -7.87
C THR A 21 1.91 -31.95 -7.25
N VAL A 22 1.21 -31.33 -6.31
CA VAL A 22 -0.26 -31.26 -6.14
C VAL A 22 -0.50 -30.29 -4.97
N GLY A 23 -1.17 -29.16 -5.24
CA GLY A 23 -2.01 -28.43 -4.29
C GLY A 23 -1.38 -27.95 -2.98
N VAL A 24 -0.53 -26.94 -3.02
CA VAL A 24 -0.35 -26.03 -1.89
C VAL A 24 -0.93 -24.69 -2.33
N ALA A 25 -2.21 -24.48 -2.01
CA ALA A 25 -2.88 -23.20 -2.15
C ALA A 25 -2.86 -22.52 -0.78
N ALA A 26 -1.70 -22.00 -0.38
CA ALA A 26 -1.73 -20.83 0.46
C ALA A 26 -2.48 -19.75 -0.34
N LEU A 27 -3.46 -19.10 0.27
CA LEU A 27 -4.40 -18.11 -0.29
C LEU A 27 -3.71 -16.82 -0.80
N SER A 28 -2.50 -16.90 -1.36
CA SER A 28 -2.09 -15.95 -2.37
C SER A 28 -2.94 -16.19 -3.62
N ASP A 29 -3.72 -15.19 -3.97
CA ASP A 29 -4.61 -15.15 -5.13
C ASP A 29 -3.89 -15.61 -6.41
N LYS A 30 -4.13 -16.88 -6.80
CA LYS A 30 -3.57 -17.47 -8.02
C LYS A 30 -3.93 -16.65 -9.25
N ALA A 31 -5.11 -16.02 -9.28
CA ALA A 31 -5.55 -15.27 -10.45
C ALA A 31 -4.73 -13.98 -10.62
N PHE A 32 -4.48 -13.23 -9.53
CA PHE A 32 -3.61 -12.06 -9.59
C PHE A 32 -2.16 -12.46 -9.91
N SER A 33 -1.64 -13.48 -9.21
CA SER A 33 -0.28 -13.97 -9.41
C SER A 33 -0.04 -14.52 -10.82
N GLN A 34 -1.07 -15.12 -11.45
CA GLN A 34 -1.03 -15.55 -12.85
C GLN A 34 -1.12 -14.35 -13.80
N ALA A 35 -2.02 -13.40 -13.55
CA ALA A 35 -2.17 -12.21 -14.39
C ALA A 35 -0.93 -11.29 -14.37
N CYS A 36 -0.18 -11.33 -13.28
CA CYS A 36 1.08 -10.62 -13.09
C CYS A 36 2.32 -11.51 -13.25
N GLY A 37 2.10 -12.80 -13.55
CA GLY A 37 3.12 -13.84 -13.68
C GLY A 37 3.86 -13.81 -15.01
N TYR A 38 4.96 -14.55 -15.04
CA TYR A 38 5.93 -14.59 -16.14
C TYR A 38 5.42 -15.43 -17.33
N GLU A 39 4.59 -14.86 -18.20
CA GLU A 39 4.37 -15.44 -19.53
C GLU A 39 5.34 -14.82 -20.54
N GLN A 40 6.31 -15.62 -20.96
CA GLN A 40 7.09 -15.44 -22.20
C GLN A 40 7.86 -14.10 -22.31
N ASP A 41 8.70 -13.79 -21.31
CA ASP A 41 9.78 -12.79 -21.38
C ASP A 41 9.41 -11.33 -21.70
N LEU A 42 8.12 -10.95 -21.74
CA LEU A 42 7.77 -9.60 -22.21
C LEU A 42 6.96 -8.76 -21.24
N LEU A 43 6.24 -9.27 -20.23
CA LEU A 43 5.40 -8.42 -19.36
C LEU A 43 5.40 -8.90 -17.90
N THR A 44 5.67 -8.01 -16.94
CA THR A 44 5.48 -8.29 -15.49
C THR A 44 4.94 -7.08 -14.75
N CYS A 45 3.95 -7.29 -13.88
CA CYS A 45 3.57 -6.28 -12.89
C CYS A 45 4.75 -6.09 -11.92
N LEU A 46 5.34 -4.90 -11.92
CA LEU A 46 6.47 -4.59 -11.05
C LEU A 46 6.01 -4.29 -9.63
N SER A 47 4.90 -3.56 -9.51
CA SER A 47 4.33 -3.18 -8.23
C SER A 47 2.84 -2.90 -8.38
N ALA A 48 2.06 -3.32 -7.39
CA ALA A 48 0.71 -2.83 -7.15
C ALA A 48 0.82 -1.66 -6.17
N THR A 49 0.31 -0.50 -6.56
CA THR A 49 0.47 0.76 -5.83
C THR A 49 -0.81 1.22 -5.15
N GLY A 50 -1.97 0.69 -5.57
CA GLY A 50 -3.27 1.05 -5.01
C GLY A 50 -4.28 -0.08 -5.15
N THR A 51 -5.31 -0.04 -4.31
CA THR A 51 -6.42 -0.98 -4.31
C THR A 51 -7.76 -0.26 -4.08
N SER A 52 -8.85 -0.78 -4.64
CA SER A 52 -10.21 -0.29 -4.35
C SER A 52 -10.60 -0.59 -2.90
N TRP A 53 -11.70 0.00 -2.44
CA TRP A 53 -12.14 -0.13 -1.05
C TRP A 53 -12.44 -1.58 -0.66
N ASP A 54 -13.03 -2.35 -1.58
CA ASP A 54 -13.30 -3.78 -1.39
C ASP A 54 -12.08 -4.69 -1.64
N GLY A 55 -10.92 -4.13 -2.01
CA GLY A 55 -9.73 -4.90 -2.33
C GLY A 55 -9.78 -5.68 -3.65
N ALA A 56 -10.86 -5.55 -4.44
CA ALA A 56 -11.12 -6.36 -5.64
C ALA A 56 -10.47 -5.80 -6.91
N THR A 57 -10.21 -4.49 -6.95
CA THR A 57 -9.47 -3.82 -8.02
C THR A 57 -8.09 -3.44 -7.54
N LEU A 58 -7.05 -3.79 -8.32
CA LEU A 58 -5.68 -3.40 -8.05
C LEU A 58 -5.14 -2.57 -9.21
N VAL A 59 -4.32 -1.57 -8.90
CA VAL A 59 -3.64 -0.76 -9.92
C VAL A 59 -2.15 -0.71 -9.64
N GLY A 60 -1.37 -0.40 -10.68
CA GLY A 60 0.06 -0.29 -10.51
C GLY A 60 0.81 -0.05 -11.79
N VAL A 61 2.04 -0.55 -11.82
CA VAL A 61 2.95 -0.45 -12.96
C VAL A 61 3.39 -1.82 -13.43
N THR A 62 3.32 -2.02 -14.74
CA THR A 62 3.88 -3.17 -15.45
C THR A 62 4.99 -2.70 -16.39
N ARG A 63 5.87 -3.61 -16.78
CA ARG A 63 6.96 -3.35 -17.72
C ARG A 63 6.91 -4.30 -18.89
N ASN A 64 7.07 -3.77 -20.09
CA ASN A 64 7.37 -4.51 -21.31
C ASN A 64 8.63 -4.03 -22.00
N ALA A 65 9.68 -4.87 -22.03
CA ALA A 65 10.99 -4.50 -22.54
C ALA A 65 11.47 -3.14 -21.97
N ASP A 66 11.45 -2.08 -22.78
CA ASP A 66 11.85 -0.71 -22.41
C ASP A 66 10.69 0.24 -22.10
N ARG A 67 9.44 -0.26 -22.04
CA ARG A 67 8.23 0.52 -21.76
C ARG A 67 7.64 0.16 -20.40
N TYR A 68 7.10 1.17 -19.72
CA TYR A 68 6.34 1.03 -18.48
C TYR A 68 4.90 1.43 -18.74
N PHE A 69 3.95 0.64 -18.25
CA PHE A 69 2.52 0.91 -18.40
C PHE A 69 1.85 0.91 -17.04
N ALA A 70 0.84 1.77 -16.89
CA ALA A 70 -0.11 1.62 -15.81
C ALA A 70 -0.99 0.39 -16.09
N PHE A 71 -1.40 -0.33 -15.05
CA PHE A 71 -2.38 -1.41 -15.18
C PHE A 71 -3.54 -1.21 -14.21
N ARG A 72 -4.67 -1.82 -14.55
CA ARG A 72 -5.79 -2.13 -13.67
C ARG A 72 -6.06 -3.62 -13.73
N TRP A 73 -6.27 -4.27 -12.60
CA TRP A 73 -6.60 -5.68 -12.52
C TRP A 73 -7.88 -5.88 -11.73
N THR A 74 -8.71 -6.82 -12.17
CA THR A 74 -9.81 -7.40 -11.38
C THR A 74 -9.82 -8.91 -11.60
N GLN A 75 -10.47 -9.66 -10.70
CA GLN A 75 -10.64 -11.09 -10.88
C GLN A 75 -11.49 -11.44 -12.11
N GLU A 76 -12.50 -10.62 -12.43
CA GLU A 76 -13.43 -10.86 -13.54
C GLU A 76 -12.79 -10.64 -14.92
N THR A 77 -12.02 -9.55 -15.07
CA THR A 77 -11.49 -9.13 -16.37
C THR A 77 -10.01 -9.43 -16.54
N GLY A 78 -9.33 -9.87 -15.48
CA GLY A 78 -7.87 -9.95 -15.45
C GLY A 78 -7.19 -8.58 -15.57
N ARG A 79 -5.93 -8.60 -16.01
CA ARG A 79 -5.09 -7.39 -16.17
C ARG A 79 -5.47 -6.64 -17.44
N GLN A 80 -5.73 -5.35 -17.28
CA GLN A 80 -5.93 -4.37 -18.35
C GLN A 80 -4.80 -3.34 -18.31
N ASP A 81 -4.10 -3.18 -19.43
CA ASP A 81 -3.06 -2.18 -19.58
C ASP A 81 -3.65 -0.82 -19.98
N ILE A 82 -3.21 0.23 -19.29
CA ILE A 82 -3.60 1.61 -19.53
C ILE A 82 -2.48 2.24 -20.38
N GLU A 83 -2.64 2.12 -21.70
CA GLU A 83 -1.64 2.58 -22.66
C GLU A 83 -1.82 4.05 -23.04
N PHE A 84 -0.70 4.78 -23.06
CA PHE A 84 -0.62 6.11 -23.65
C PHE A 84 -0.18 5.97 -25.11
N PRO A 85 -1.02 6.34 -26.10
CA PRO A 85 -0.60 6.31 -27.50
C PRO A 85 0.67 7.13 -27.71
N GLY A 86 1.72 6.50 -28.23
CA GLY A 86 3.05 7.11 -28.42
C GLY A 86 3.92 7.20 -27.16
N GLY A 87 3.36 6.96 -25.97
CA GLY A 87 4.05 6.99 -24.69
C GLY A 87 4.90 5.76 -24.42
N THR A 88 5.97 5.93 -23.65
CA THR A 88 6.84 4.84 -23.18
C THR A 88 6.77 4.62 -21.67
N PHE A 89 6.10 5.53 -20.95
CA PHE A 89 6.01 5.46 -19.50
C PHE A 89 4.63 5.85 -19.00
N ALA A 90 4.05 5.00 -18.17
CA ALA A 90 2.90 5.30 -17.34
C ALA A 90 2.95 4.50 -16.04
N ARG A 91 2.44 5.09 -14.96
CA ARG A 91 2.29 4.48 -13.65
C ARG A 91 0.96 4.91 -13.06
N ALA A 92 0.16 3.96 -12.58
CA ALA A 92 -0.97 4.25 -11.71
C ALA A 92 -0.46 4.37 -10.26
N ASN A 93 -1.03 5.30 -9.50
CA ASN A 93 -0.74 5.49 -8.09
C ASN A 93 -1.98 5.30 -7.21
N GLY A 94 -3.17 5.65 -7.71
CA GLY A 94 -4.41 5.57 -6.94
C GLY A 94 -5.60 5.08 -7.77
N VAL A 95 -6.62 4.59 -7.09
CA VAL A 95 -7.87 4.11 -7.68
C VAL A 95 -9.05 4.46 -6.78
N SER A 96 -10.20 4.81 -7.37
CA SER A 96 -11.43 5.10 -6.65
C SER A 96 -11.99 3.89 -5.89
N ALA A 97 -12.91 4.14 -4.97
CA ALA A 97 -13.49 3.12 -4.09
C ALA A 97 -14.16 1.98 -4.86
N ASP A 98 -14.81 2.29 -5.98
CA ASP A 98 -15.48 1.36 -6.88
C ASP A 98 -14.56 0.75 -7.96
N GLY A 99 -13.27 1.08 -7.93
CA GLY A 99 -12.31 0.61 -8.90
C GLY A 99 -12.43 1.22 -10.30
N GLN A 100 -13.31 2.21 -10.54
CA GLN A 100 -13.61 2.70 -11.90
C GLN A 100 -12.72 3.83 -12.37
N VAL A 101 -12.14 4.61 -11.46
CA VAL A 101 -11.28 5.75 -11.79
C VAL A 101 -9.86 5.45 -11.32
N VAL A 102 -8.92 5.45 -12.25
CA VAL A 102 -7.49 5.24 -11.98
C VAL A 102 -6.75 6.54 -12.22
N VAL A 103 -5.86 6.92 -11.30
CA VAL A 103 -5.03 8.12 -11.44
C VAL A 103 -3.55 7.77 -11.37
N GLY A 104 -2.73 8.63 -11.98
CA GLY A 104 -1.29 8.46 -11.96
C GLY A 104 -0.62 9.46 -12.87
N PHE A 105 0.50 9.07 -13.46
CA PHE A 105 1.23 9.92 -14.40
C PHE A 105 1.83 9.11 -15.55
N GLY A 106 1.98 9.75 -16.70
CA GLY A 106 2.55 9.15 -17.89
C GLY A 106 2.95 10.17 -18.93
N ASN A 107 3.53 9.72 -20.04
CA ASN A 107 3.86 10.56 -21.18
C ASN A 107 3.12 10.12 -22.45
N SER A 108 2.90 11.04 -23.38
CA SER A 108 2.23 10.78 -24.67
C SER A 108 3.21 10.65 -25.85
N GLY A 109 4.52 10.47 -25.61
CA GLY A 109 5.52 10.55 -26.67
C GLY A 109 6.97 10.65 -26.18
N ASN A 110 7.92 10.25 -27.02
CA ASN A 110 9.37 10.47 -26.78
C ASN A 110 9.66 11.96 -26.54
N GLY A 111 10.07 12.29 -25.32
CA GLY A 111 10.40 13.66 -24.90
C GLY A 111 9.22 14.53 -24.45
N SER A 112 7.98 14.00 -24.49
CA SER A 112 6.86 14.68 -23.83
C SER A 112 7.06 14.62 -22.31
N PRO A 113 6.80 15.70 -21.57
CA PRO A 113 6.91 15.65 -20.13
C PRO A 113 5.87 14.71 -19.53
N LEU A 114 6.16 14.23 -18.33
CA LEU A 114 5.20 13.46 -17.54
C LEU A 114 4.02 14.34 -17.14
N GLN A 115 2.82 13.83 -17.33
CA GLN A 115 1.59 14.50 -16.95
C GLN A 115 0.73 13.60 -16.09
N ALA A 116 0.13 14.20 -15.07
CA ALA A 116 -0.90 13.61 -14.27
C ALA A 116 -2.10 13.26 -15.17
N PHE A 117 -2.65 12.07 -14.96
CA PHE A 117 -3.82 11.60 -15.69
C PHE A 117 -4.89 11.08 -14.75
N ARG A 118 -6.11 11.09 -15.27
CA ARG A 118 -7.26 10.30 -14.80
C ARG A 118 -7.67 9.37 -15.93
N TRP A 119 -7.99 8.14 -15.62
CA TRP A 119 -8.47 7.14 -16.56
C TRP A 119 -9.77 6.53 -16.04
N ALA A 120 -10.73 6.33 -16.94
CA ALA A 120 -11.92 5.51 -16.67
C ALA A 120 -12.18 4.60 -17.89
N PRO A 121 -12.71 3.37 -17.69
CA PRO A 121 -12.84 2.37 -18.76
C PRO A 121 -13.55 2.86 -20.03
N LEU A 122 -14.58 3.69 -19.87
CA LEU A 122 -15.40 4.20 -20.99
C LEU A 122 -14.92 5.56 -21.54
N GLU A 123 -14.15 6.31 -20.74
CA GLU A 123 -13.70 7.67 -21.09
C GLU A 123 -12.27 7.66 -21.65
N GLY A 124 -11.49 6.62 -21.33
CA GLY A 124 -10.07 6.56 -21.65
C GLY A 124 -9.24 7.49 -20.76
N ILE A 125 -8.05 7.85 -21.25
CA ILE A 125 -7.09 8.69 -20.53
C ILE A 125 -7.46 10.17 -20.72
N GLN A 126 -7.55 10.90 -19.62
CA GLN A 126 -7.65 12.35 -19.57
C GLN A 126 -6.40 12.92 -18.88
N GLY A 127 -5.64 13.75 -19.60
CA GLY A 127 -4.57 14.54 -18.99
C GLY A 127 -5.14 15.67 -18.12
N LEU A 128 -4.56 15.87 -16.93
CA LEU A 128 -5.05 16.83 -15.95
C LEU A 128 -4.42 18.23 -16.10
N GLY A 129 -3.36 18.37 -16.89
CA GLY A 129 -2.56 19.58 -17.03
C GLY A 129 -1.30 19.57 -16.14
N THR A 130 -0.57 20.68 -16.07
CA THR A 130 0.75 20.76 -15.39
C THR A 130 0.89 21.91 -14.40
N LEU A 131 -0.22 22.53 -13.94
CA LEU A 131 -0.21 23.69 -13.04
C LEU A 131 0.88 24.72 -13.42
N TYR A 132 0.90 25.07 -14.72
CA TYR A 132 1.84 26.02 -15.35
C TYR A 132 3.28 25.55 -15.56
N GLY A 133 3.72 24.44 -14.97
CA GLY A 133 5.06 23.89 -15.16
C GLY A 133 5.18 22.86 -16.26
N ARG A 134 6.28 22.11 -16.21
CA ARG A 134 6.64 21.13 -17.25
C ARG A 134 6.02 19.78 -17.02
N GLY A 135 5.83 19.34 -15.78
CA GLY A 135 5.24 18.04 -15.46
C GLY A 135 4.41 18.03 -14.20
N SER A 136 3.55 17.01 -14.09
CA SER A 136 2.64 16.77 -12.98
C SER A 136 2.47 15.28 -12.69
N TRP A 137 2.13 14.99 -11.44
CA TRP A 137 1.97 13.64 -10.90
C TRP A 137 0.71 13.59 -10.05
N ALA A 138 -0.27 12.76 -10.44
CA ALA A 138 -1.38 12.43 -9.55
C ALA A 138 -0.94 11.29 -8.62
N MET A 139 -1.19 11.50 -7.34
CA MET A 139 -0.78 10.57 -6.28
C MET A 139 -1.97 9.79 -5.73
N ASP A 140 -3.13 10.44 -5.61
CA ASP A 140 -4.32 9.82 -5.05
C ASP A 140 -5.64 10.44 -5.56
N VAL A 141 -6.75 9.75 -5.35
CA VAL A 141 -8.09 10.10 -5.81
C VAL A 141 -9.17 9.79 -4.77
N SER A 142 -10.10 10.72 -4.58
CA SER A 142 -11.26 10.56 -3.68
C SER A 142 -12.12 9.34 -4.06
N ALA A 143 -12.92 8.82 -3.13
CA ALA A 143 -13.70 7.60 -3.29
C ALA A 143 -14.61 7.58 -4.53
N ASN A 144 -15.19 8.73 -4.91
CA ASN A 144 -16.06 8.86 -6.08
C ASN A 144 -15.31 9.18 -7.39
N GLY A 145 -13.97 9.25 -7.37
CA GLY A 145 -13.17 9.58 -8.56
C GLY A 145 -13.18 11.05 -8.99
N GLY A 146 -13.79 11.95 -8.20
CA GLY A 146 -14.06 13.34 -8.59
C GLY A 146 -13.01 14.37 -8.16
N VAL A 147 -12.20 14.05 -7.15
CA VAL A 147 -11.09 14.87 -6.67
C VAL A 147 -9.79 14.10 -6.82
N VAL A 148 -8.83 14.67 -7.55
CA VAL A 148 -7.49 14.10 -7.74
C VAL A 148 -6.46 15.02 -7.10
N VAL A 149 -5.52 14.46 -6.34
CA VAL A 149 -4.45 15.23 -5.69
C VAL A 149 -3.09 14.78 -6.15
N GLY A 150 -2.11 15.64 -5.98
CA GLY A 150 -0.73 15.33 -6.33
C GLY A 150 0.14 16.56 -6.30
N TYR A 151 1.17 16.55 -7.15
CA TYR A 151 2.08 17.69 -7.27
C TYR A 151 2.45 17.97 -8.72
N ALA A 152 2.79 19.22 -8.98
CA ALA A 152 3.28 19.67 -10.27
C ALA A 152 4.52 20.52 -10.09
N THR A 153 5.36 20.55 -11.12
CA THR A 153 6.45 21.53 -11.18
C THR A 153 5.87 22.92 -11.40
N ASN A 154 6.51 23.94 -10.84
CA ASN A 154 6.21 25.33 -11.15
C ASN A 154 6.73 25.72 -12.56
N ALA A 155 6.43 26.96 -12.99
CA ALA A 155 6.66 27.41 -14.37
C ALA A 155 8.13 27.37 -14.83
N ASP A 156 9.09 27.63 -13.95
CA ASP A 156 10.54 27.56 -14.23
C ASP A 156 11.14 26.17 -13.94
N GLY A 157 10.37 25.27 -13.31
CA GLY A 157 10.74 23.88 -13.03
C GLY A 157 11.68 23.71 -11.84
N THR A 158 11.81 24.72 -10.97
CA THR A 158 12.72 24.72 -9.82
C THR A 158 12.07 24.19 -8.55
N HIS A 159 10.73 24.27 -8.44
CA HIS A 159 9.98 23.88 -7.25
C HIS A 159 8.75 23.05 -7.61
N THR A 160 8.23 22.39 -6.58
CA THR A 160 7.04 21.55 -6.64
C THR A 160 5.89 22.18 -5.86
N ARG A 161 4.69 22.10 -6.43
CA ARG A 161 3.47 22.66 -5.87
C ARG A 161 2.42 21.56 -5.75
N ALA A 162 1.86 21.43 -4.55
CA ALA A 162 0.75 20.53 -4.31
C ALA A 162 -0.47 21.04 -5.07
N PHE A 163 -1.21 20.14 -5.71
CA PHE A 163 -2.44 20.50 -6.40
C PHE A 163 -3.62 19.66 -5.94
N ARG A 164 -4.80 20.24 -6.10
CA ARG A 164 -6.10 19.57 -6.09
C ARG A 164 -6.78 19.82 -7.43
N TRP A 165 -7.26 18.77 -8.06
CA TRP A 165 -7.94 18.81 -9.35
C TRP A 165 -9.39 18.35 -9.21
N THR A 166 -10.29 19.08 -9.86
CA THR A 166 -11.67 18.63 -10.12
C THR A 166 -12.02 18.88 -11.57
N LEU A 167 -13.04 18.19 -12.08
CA LEU A 167 -13.54 18.44 -13.44
C LEU A 167 -14.01 19.89 -13.64
N LYS A 168 -14.55 20.52 -12.59
CA LYS A 168 -15.09 21.87 -12.63
C LYS A 168 -14.00 22.94 -12.59
N ASP A 169 -13.02 22.75 -11.73
CA ASP A 169 -12.06 23.81 -11.39
C ASP A 169 -10.70 23.63 -12.08
N GLY A 170 -10.44 22.44 -12.66
CA GLY A 170 -9.12 22.08 -13.16
C GLY A 170 -8.11 21.92 -12.03
N MET A 171 -6.81 22.06 -12.33
CA MET A 171 -5.76 22.02 -11.30
C MET A 171 -5.70 23.33 -10.53
N VAL A 172 -5.79 23.25 -9.21
CA VAL A 172 -5.67 24.37 -8.27
C VAL A 172 -4.46 24.12 -7.36
N ASP A 173 -3.59 25.12 -7.23
CA ASP A 173 -2.45 25.14 -6.29
C ASP A 173 -2.97 25.19 -4.84
N LEU A 174 -2.43 24.35 -3.96
CA LEU A 174 -2.83 24.27 -2.54
C LEU A 174 -2.01 25.18 -1.60
N ASP A 175 -1.11 25.97 -2.18
CA ASP A 175 -0.11 26.78 -1.52
C ASP A 175 1.00 25.99 -0.79
N THR A 176 1.84 26.67 -0.02
CA THR A 176 2.87 26.09 0.87
C THR A 176 2.72 26.60 2.30
N LEU A 177 3.45 25.99 3.24
CA LEU A 177 3.58 26.47 4.63
C LEU A 177 4.56 27.66 4.78
N GLY A 178 4.71 28.46 3.71
CA GLY A 178 5.62 29.60 3.65
C GLY A 178 7.00 29.31 3.06
N GLY A 179 7.31 28.05 2.75
CA GLY A 179 8.47 27.65 1.95
C GLY A 179 8.17 27.60 0.45
N LEU A 180 9.02 26.92 -0.32
CA LEU A 180 8.96 26.89 -1.78
C LEU A 180 8.27 25.63 -2.34
N ASP A 181 8.38 24.51 -1.61
CA ASP A 181 7.94 23.19 -2.06
C ASP A 181 6.74 22.66 -1.24
N ALA A 182 5.82 21.98 -1.94
CA ALA A 182 4.73 21.21 -1.37
C ALA A 182 4.35 20.03 -2.27
N LEU A 183 4.08 18.87 -1.68
CA LEU A 183 3.59 17.68 -2.37
C LEU A 183 2.37 17.11 -1.63
N ALA A 184 1.28 16.87 -2.35
CA ALA A 184 0.14 16.13 -1.84
C ALA A 184 0.25 14.65 -2.21
N TYR A 185 0.02 13.77 -1.23
CA TYR A 185 0.11 12.32 -1.40
C TYR A 185 -1.21 11.59 -1.16
N GLY A 186 -2.06 12.04 -0.23
CA GLY A 186 -3.34 11.39 0.10
C GLY A 186 -4.52 12.35 0.13
N VAL A 187 -5.73 11.84 -0.09
CA VAL A 187 -6.98 12.59 -0.04
C VAL A 187 -8.11 11.80 0.64
N SER A 188 -8.93 12.47 1.45
CA SER A 188 -10.09 11.83 2.08
C SER A 188 -11.15 11.37 1.07
N SER A 189 -12.04 10.48 1.50
CA SER A 189 -13.10 9.88 0.68
C SER A 189 -13.96 10.92 -0.05
N ASP A 190 -14.29 12.01 0.63
CA ASP A 190 -15.11 13.11 0.11
C ASP A 190 -14.29 14.20 -0.62
N GLY A 191 -12.95 14.09 -0.60
CA GLY A 191 -12.04 15.06 -1.21
C GLY A 191 -11.96 16.41 -0.49
N SER A 192 -12.37 16.48 0.78
CA SER A 192 -12.34 17.70 1.60
C SER A 192 -11.03 17.87 2.37
N VAL A 193 -10.28 16.79 2.60
CA VAL A 193 -8.98 16.81 3.28
C VAL A 193 -7.90 16.29 2.35
N VAL A 194 -6.80 17.02 2.24
CA VAL A 194 -5.61 16.62 1.45
C VAL A 194 -4.38 16.66 2.36
N VAL A 195 -3.53 15.66 2.26
CA VAL A 195 -2.35 15.52 3.14
C VAL A 195 -1.08 15.31 2.33
N GLY A 196 0.04 15.63 2.96
CA GLY A 196 1.34 15.58 2.32
C GLY A 196 2.40 16.28 3.16
N TRP A 197 3.43 16.81 2.51
CA TRP A 197 4.40 17.68 3.15
C TRP A 197 4.59 18.98 2.39
N SER A 198 4.95 20.03 3.14
CA SER A 198 5.35 21.32 2.61
C SER A 198 6.51 21.87 3.41
N SER A 199 7.42 22.54 2.72
CA SER A 199 8.48 23.30 3.35
C SER A 199 7.89 24.52 4.10
N ASP A 200 8.33 24.74 5.33
CA ASP A 200 8.05 25.98 6.05
C ASP A 200 9.00 27.11 5.62
N SER A 201 8.83 28.31 6.20
CA SER A 201 9.67 29.47 5.90
C SER A 201 11.18 29.28 6.18
N SER A 202 11.57 28.25 6.94
CA SER A 202 12.97 27.89 7.17
C SER A 202 13.50 26.84 6.18
N GLY A 203 12.63 26.34 5.30
CA GLY A 203 12.93 25.27 4.34
C GLY A 203 12.81 23.86 4.92
N MET A 204 12.31 23.70 6.14
CA MET A 204 12.16 22.38 6.78
C MET A 204 10.87 21.68 6.28
N PRO A 205 10.90 20.40 5.90
CA PRO A 205 9.69 19.65 5.55
C PRO A 205 8.77 19.47 6.77
N ARG A 206 7.52 19.86 6.61
CA ARG A 206 6.46 19.75 7.61
C ARG A 206 5.28 19.01 7.03
N VAL A 207 4.69 18.13 7.82
CA VAL A 207 3.42 17.50 7.48
C VAL A 207 2.35 18.58 7.43
N PHE A 208 1.60 18.64 6.32
CA PHE A 208 0.43 19.50 6.22
C PHE A 208 -0.86 18.70 6.18
N ARG A 209 -1.92 19.34 6.65
CA ARG A 209 -3.31 18.96 6.40
C ARG A 209 -4.01 20.16 5.77
N TRP A 210 -4.45 20.01 4.52
CA TRP A 210 -5.24 21.01 3.83
C TRP A 210 -6.71 20.66 4.00
N ILE A 211 -7.52 21.64 4.39
CA ILE A 211 -8.97 21.48 4.54
C ILE A 211 -9.64 22.39 3.53
N LEU A 212 -10.65 21.86 2.85
CA LEU A 212 -11.48 22.62 1.93
C LEU A 212 -12.00 23.89 2.60
N HIS A 213 -11.74 25.04 1.97
CA HIS A 213 -12.05 26.40 2.43
C HIS A 213 -11.20 26.97 3.58
N ASP A 214 -10.46 26.15 4.33
CA ASP A 214 -9.55 26.66 5.39
C ASP A 214 -8.09 26.74 4.95
N GLY A 215 -7.71 26.02 3.88
CA GLY A 215 -6.35 26.05 3.33
C GLY A 215 -5.38 25.08 4.00
N MET A 216 -4.09 25.25 3.69
CA MET A 216 -3.01 24.38 4.18
C MET A 216 -2.64 24.72 5.63
N GLN A 217 -2.59 23.71 6.49
CA GLN A 217 -2.28 23.85 7.91
C GLN A 217 -1.10 22.97 8.30
N ASP A 218 -0.18 23.49 9.11
CA ASP A 218 0.93 22.73 9.70
C ASP A 218 0.40 21.86 10.85
N VAL A 219 0.67 20.56 10.79
CA VAL A 219 0.24 19.57 11.80
C VAL A 219 1.18 19.54 13.01
N GLY A 220 2.32 20.23 12.95
CA GLY A 220 3.33 20.25 14.02
C GLY A 220 4.32 19.09 13.96
N ILE A 221 4.36 18.36 12.84
CA ILE A 221 5.24 17.20 12.63
C ILE A 221 6.29 17.56 11.57
N GLY A 222 7.56 17.29 11.87
CA GLY A 222 8.66 17.36 10.90
C GLY A 222 8.80 16.01 10.19
N GLY A 223 8.53 15.97 8.89
CA GLY A 223 8.49 14.73 8.11
C GLY A 223 7.47 14.78 6.99
N GLU A 224 7.05 13.60 6.56
CA GLU A 224 6.16 13.41 5.41
C GLU A 224 4.92 12.62 5.80
N CYS A 225 3.77 12.99 5.25
CA CYS A 225 2.51 12.27 5.39
C CYS A 225 2.16 11.65 4.04
N TYR A 226 1.91 10.35 4.01
CA TYR A 226 1.68 9.62 2.76
C TYR A 226 0.21 9.30 2.52
N ASP A 227 -0.59 9.13 3.58
CA ASP A 227 -1.99 8.75 3.45
C ASP A 227 -2.89 9.27 4.59
N VAL A 228 -4.20 9.26 4.37
CA VAL A 228 -5.25 9.75 5.28
C VAL A 228 -6.48 8.84 5.26
N SER A 229 -7.11 8.64 6.43
CA SER A 229 -8.37 7.89 6.55
C SER A 229 -9.51 8.49 5.74
N ALA A 230 -10.56 7.69 5.50
CA ALA A 230 -11.68 8.08 4.65
C ALA A 230 -12.40 9.36 5.11
N ASP A 231 -12.46 9.60 6.42
CA ASP A 231 -13.05 10.78 7.05
C ASP A 231 -12.07 11.96 7.21
N GLY A 232 -10.81 11.81 6.82
CA GLY A 232 -9.80 12.87 6.93
C GLY A 232 -9.26 13.10 8.35
N SER A 233 -9.52 12.20 9.29
CA SER A 233 -9.21 12.38 10.73
C SER A 233 -7.91 11.72 11.19
N VAL A 234 -7.46 10.68 10.50
CA VAL A 234 -6.23 9.93 10.82
C VAL A 234 -5.23 10.08 9.70
N LEU A 235 -4.03 10.57 10.02
CA LEU A 235 -2.92 10.76 9.10
C LEU A 235 -1.83 9.73 9.39
N VAL A 236 -1.18 9.21 8.35
CA VAL A 236 -0.04 8.32 8.50
C VAL A 236 1.13 8.74 7.62
N GLY A 237 2.34 8.48 8.09
CA GLY A 237 3.55 8.85 7.39
C GLY A 237 4.81 8.49 8.14
N ALA A 238 5.86 9.28 7.94
CA ALA A 238 7.12 9.12 8.64
C ALA A 238 7.63 10.44 9.21
N VAL A 239 8.02 10.41 10.49
CA VAL A 239 8.72 11.53 11.14
C VAL A 239 10.20 11.43 10.78
N SER A 240 10.79 12.55 10.36
CA SER A 240 12.23 12.60 10.11
C SER A 240 13.00 12.53 11.44
N GLY A 241 13.90 11.56 11.59
CA GLY A 241 14.79 11.49 12.74
C GLY A 241 16.00 12.42 12.62
N ALA A 242 16.87 12.36 13.63
CA ALA A 242 18.02 13.26 13.78
C ALA A 242 19.12 13.07 12.72
N SER A 243 19.10 11.95 11.98
CA SER A 243 20.05 11.61 10.91
C SER A 243 19.29 11.14 9.68
N ALA A 244 19.86 11.37 8.48
CA ALA A 244 19.31 10.83 7.25
C ALA A 244 19.19 9.28 7.34
N GLY A 245 18.04 8.73 6.94
CA GLY A 245 17.75 7.29 7.00
C GLY A 245 17.25 6.78 8.35
N ASN A 246 16.99 7.66 9.33
CA ASN A 246 16.34 7.30 10.58
C ASN A 246 14.92 7.87 10.62
N SER A 247 14.00 7.33 9.83
CA SER A 247 12.59 7.76 9.90
C SER A 247 11.77 6.81 10.77
N THR A 248 10.71 7.30 11.41
CA THR A 248 9.81 6.45 12.21
C THR A 248 8.38 6.67 11.77
N ALA A 249 7.71 5.57 11.45
CA ALA A 249 6.33 5.55 11.06
C ALA A 249 5.47 6.18 12.16
N PHE A 250 4.50 6.99 11.75
CA PHE A 250 3.55 7.59 12.67
C PHE A 250 2.10 7.37 12.24
N ARG A 251 1.24 7.45 13.24
CA ARG A 251 -0.19 7.71 13.12
C ARG A 251 -0.51 8.98 13.90
N TRP A 252 -1.34 9.86 13.35
CA TRP A 252 -1.74 11.09 14.01
C TRP A 252 -3.26 11.27 13.92
N SER A 253 -3.87 11.79 14.98
CA SER A 253 -5.21 12.37 14.94
C SER A 253 -5.26 13.67 15.74
N ALA A 254 -6.22 14.54 15.45
CA ALA A 254 -6.37 15.80 16.18
C ALA A 254 -6.68 15.57 17.68
N GLU A 255 -7.34 14.46 18.01
CA GLU A 255 -7.73 14.13 19.38
C GLU A 255 -6.59 13.51 20.20
N GLN A 256 -5.79 12.64 19.58
CA GLN A 256 -4.77 11.85 20.28
C GLN A 256 -3.35 12.39 20.09
N GLY A 257 -3.14 13.26 19.09
CA GLY A 257 -1.83 13.76 18.71
C GLY A 257 -1.00 12.71 17.96
N LEU A 258 0.31 12.90 17.99
CA LEU A 258 1.30 12.05 17.32
C LEU A 258 1.53 10.74 18.10
N GLU A 259 1.34 9.62 17.43
CA GLU A 259 1.68 8.27 17.89
C GLU A 259 2.76 7.68 17.00
N LEU A 260 3.93 7.39 17.56
CA LEU A 260 5.00 6.70 16.86
C LEU A 260 4.76 5.19 16.90
N LEU A 261 4.83 4.54 15.75
CA LEU A 261 4.52 3.11 15.62
C LEU A 261 5.72 2.21 15.93
N GLY A 262 6.91 2.80 16.07
CA GLY A 262 8.17 2.08 16.26
C GLY A 262 8.68 1.43 14.97
N THR A 263 9.59 0.47 15.10
CA THR A 263 10.17 -0.33 14.01
C THR A 263 10.08 -1.81 14.36
N LEU A 264 10.39 -2.70 13.41
CA LEU A 264 10.58 -4.14 13.66
C LEU A 264 11.91 -4.46 14.39
N GLY A 265 12.49 -3.49 15.09
CA GLY A 265 13.79 -3.57 15.76
C GLY A 265 14.93 -2.90 15.00
N GLY A 266 14.68 -2.41 13.79
CA GLY A 266 15.65 -1.70 12.95
C GLY A 266 15.68 -0.18 13.13
N SER A 267 16.38 0.50 12.22
CA SER A 267 16.61 1.94 12.24
C SER A 267 15.50 2.77 11.60
N GLU A 268 14.66 2.15 10.78
CA GLU A 268 13.67 2.87 9.97
C GLU A 268 12.34 2.14 9.86
N SER A 269 11.25 2.92 9.87
CA SER A 269 9.91 2.51 9.46
C SER A 269 9.17 3.66 8.79
N VAL A 270 8.31 3.34 7.83
CA VAL A 270 7.48 4.30 7.11
C VAL A 270 6.07 3.72 6.94
N ALA A 271 5.05 4.48 7.32
CA ALA A 271 3.66 4.16 7.03
C ALA A 271 3.25 4.80 5.69
N GLN A 272 2.81 3.98 4.73
CA GLN A 272 2.45 4.42 3.38
C GLN A 272 0.96 4.39 3.10
N GLY A 273 0.18 3.57 3.83
CA GLY A 273 -1.26 3.46 3.65
C GLY A 273 -2.01 3.26 4.96
N VAL A 274 -3.28 3.66 5.01
CA VAL A 274 -4.17 3.51 6.17
C VAL A 274 -5.57 3.08 5.75
N SER A 275 -6.22 2.22 6.56
CA SER A 275 -7.62 1.81 6.36
C SER A 275 -8.59 2.98 6.53
N ALA A 276 -9.83 2.81 6.05
CA ALA A 276 -10.84 3.86 6.04
C ALA A 276 -11.20 4.37 7.45
N ASP A 277 -11.16 3.47 8.43
CA ASP A 277 -11.41 3.76 9.85
C ASP A 277 -10.15 4.21 10.63
N GLY A 278 -8.98 4.24 9.96
CA GLY A 278 -7.73 4.64 10.59
C GLY A 278 -7.15 3.63 11.58
N THR A 279 -7.60 2.37 11.58
CA THR A 279 -7.17 1.36 12.56
C THR A 279 -6.04 0.45 12.09
N THR A 280 -5.91 0.25 10.78
CA THR A 280 -4.87 -0.56 10.15
C THR A 280 -3.94 0.36 9.36
N VAL A 281 -2.63 0.26 9.64
CA VAL A 281 -1.59 1.03 8.96
C VAL A 281 -0.64 0.07 8.28
N VAL A 282 -0.25 0.35 7.04
CA VAL A 282 0.67 -0.49 6.25
C VAL A 282 1.84 0.32 5.73
N GLY A 283 2.95 -0.34 5.44
CA GLY A 283 4.15 0.30 4.93
C GLY A 283 5.34 -0.63 4.91
N TYR A 284 6.52 -0.11 5.26
CA TYR A 284 7.71 -0.92 5.46
C TYR A 284 8.45 -0.59 6.74
N SER A 285 9.25 -1.54 7.23
CA SER A 285 10.17 -1.35 8.34
C SER A 285 11.38 -2.26 8.22
N TYR A 286 12.51 -1.81 8.75
CA TYR A 286 13.68 -2.65 8.98
C TYR A 286 13.59 -3.38 10.31
N ASP A 287 14.15 -4.58 10.35
CA ASP A 287 14.34 -5.36 11.56
C ASP A 287 15.72 -5.08 12.18
N ALA A 288 16.05 -5.80 13.25
CA ALA A 288 17.32 -5.61 13.96
C ALA A 288 18.58 -5.88 13.11
N GLU A 289 18.47 -6.68 12.05
CA GLU A 289 19.58 -6.95 11.12
C GLU A 289 19.85 -5.75 10.21
N ASN A 290 18.80 -4.96 9.90
CA ASN A 290 18.87 -3.75 9.05
C ASN A 290 19.39 -3.97 7.63
N ASP A 291 19.34 -5.20 7.12
CA ASP A 291 19.83 -5.50 5.77
C ASP A 291 18.81 -5.08 4.70
N TRP A 292 17.54 -5.47 4.86
CA TRP A 292 16.49 -5.26 3.85
C TRP A 292 15.10 -5.06 4.47
N PRO A 293 14.26 -4.16 3.91
CA PRO A 293 12.97 -3.82 4.49
C PRO A 293 11.95 -4.96 4.38
N TYR A 294 11.08 -5.03 5.37
CA TYR A 294 9.87 -5.84 5.38
C TYR A 294 8.65 -4.97 5.13
N ALA A 295 7.75 -5.42 4.25
CA ALA A 295 6.38 -4.94 4.27
C ALA A 295 5.81 -5.21 5.67
N MET A 296 5.11 -4.23 6.23
CA MET A 296 4.57 -4.32 7.58
C MET A 296 3.10 -3.91 7.59
N ALA A 297 2.39 -4.43 8.59
CA ALA A 297 1.09 -3.95 9.00
C ALA A 297 1.15 -3.60 10.49
N TRP A 298 0.33 -2.66 10.93
CA TRP A 298 0.23 -2.24 12.31
C TRP A 298 -1.23 -2.03 12.70
N THR A 299 -1.57 -2.53 13.90
CA THR A 299 -2.81 -2.20 14.60
C THR A 299 -2.48 -1.81 16.04
N ARG A 300 -3.39 -1.08 16.70
CA ARG A 300 -3.20 -0.73 18.12
C ARG A 300 -3.10 -1.97 19.03
N SER A 301 -3.82 -3.04 18.72
CA SER A 301 -3.84 -4.27 19.52
C SER A 301 -2.66 -5.19 19.24
N GLY A 302 -2.26 -5.33 17.97
CA GLY A 302 -1.18 -6.23 17.54
C GLY A 302 0.21 -5.59 17.52
N GLY A 303 0.29 -4.26 17.51
CA GLY A 303 1.55 -3.57 17.23
C GLY A 303 1.99 -3.76 15.78
N MET A 304 3.29 -3.55 15.52
CA MET A 304 3.85 -3.69 14.17
C MET A 304 4.21 -5.15 13.92
N ILE A 305 3.66 -5.73 12.87
CA ILE A 305 3.96 -7.08 12.40
C ILE A 305 4.59 -7.04 11.00
N ARG A 306 5.44 -8.03 10.71
CA ARG A 306 5.97 -8.24 9.37
C ARG A 306 4.94 -8.99 8.52
N LEU A 307 4.80 -8.58 7.26
CA LEU A 307 4.07 -9.36 6.27
C LEU A 307 5.00 -10.37 5.60
N LEU A 308 4.42 -11.47 5.11
CA LEU A 308 5.18 -12.51 4.41
C LEU A 308 5.94 -11.93 3.21
N ARG A 309 7.23 -12.23 3.09
CA ARG A 309 8.02 -11.85 1.91
C ARG A 309 8.61 -13.04 1.19
N ALA A 310 8.89 -12.85 -0.09
CA ALA A 310 9.57 -13.86 -0.89
C ALA A 310 10.97 -14.16 -0.34
N GLN A 311 11.37 -15.43 -0.33
CA GLN A 311 12.65 -15.88 0.23
C GLN A 311 13.72 -16.01 -0.87
N GLY A 312 14.91 -15.51 -0.61
CA GLY A 312 16.03 -15.56 -1.55
C GLY A 312 17.17 -14.63 -1.12
N PRO A 313 18.23 -14.46 -1.95
CA PRO A 313 19.24 -13.44 -1.70
C PRO A 313 18.59 -12.06 -1.65
N GLU A 314 19.09 -11.16 -0.80
CA GLU A 314 18.66 -9.75 -0.73
C GLU A 314 17.13 -9.55 -0.84
N PRO A 315 16.33 -10.15 0.08
CA PRO A 315 14.88 -10.13 -0.04
C PRO A 315 14.29 -8.82 0.49
N GLU A 316 13.55 -8.11 -0.36
CA GLU A 316 12.86 -6.87 0.02
C GLU A 316 11.34 -7.00 -0.15
N SER A 317 10.60 -6.26 0.66
CA SER A 317 9.16 -6.11 0.49
C SER A 317 8.68 -4.75 1.00
N ASN A 318 7.63 -4.23 0.38
CA ASN A 318 6.99 -2.99 0.80
C ASN A 318 5.49 -3.04 0.49
N ALA A 319 4.66 -2.52 1.41
CA ALA A 319 3.23 -2.32 1.24
C ALA A 319 2.91 -0.85 0.97
N TYR A 320 2.20 -0.56 -0.12
CA TYR A 320 1.83 0.80 -0.50
C TYR A 320 0.42 1.20 -0.06
N ALA A 321 -0.54 0.29 -0.10
CA ALA A 321 -1.95 0.60 0.15
C ALA A 321 -2.70 -0.58 0.76
N THR A 322 -3.84 -0.28 1.38
CA THR A 322 -4.74 -1.28 1.97
C THR A 322 -6.21 -1.00 1.61
N SER A 323 -7.06 -2.03 1.63
CA SER A 323 -8.51 -1.91 1.47
C SER A 323 -9.15 -1.11 2.61
N CYS A 324 -10.42 -0.73 2.46
CA CYS A 324 -11.10 0.12 3.44
C CYS A 324 -11.17 -0.49 4.84
N ASP A 325 -11.23 -1.82 4.92
CA ASP A 325 -11.29 -2.62 6.14
C ASP A 325 -9.93 -3.13 6.62
N GLY A 326 -8.85 -2.85 5.89
CA GLY A 326 -7.50 -3.32 6.21
C GLY A 326 -7.21 -4.78 5.85
N SER A 327 -8.15 -5.52 5.25
CA SER A 327 -8.01 -6.96 5.00
C SER A 327 -7.14 -7.31 3.79
N VAL A 328 -7.06 -6.40 2.80
CA VAL A 328 -6.21 -6.55 1.62
C VAL A 328 -5.12 -5.50 1.68
N VAL A 329 -3.88 -5.91 1.44
CA VAL A 329 -2.71 -5.03 1.34
C VAL A 329 -2.02 -5.28 0.01
N VAL A 330 -1.57 -4.24 -0.67
CA VAL A 330 -0.88 -4.33 -1.95
C VAL A 330 0.47 -3.63 -1.93
N GLY A 331 1.40 -4.13 -2.73
CA GLY A 331 2.74 -3.61 -2.78
C GLY A 331 3.65 -4.37 -3.73
N TYR A 332 4.89 -4.62 -3.29
CA TYR A 332 5.85 -5.43 -4.05
C TYR A 332 6.71 -6.33 -3.15
N ASN A 333 7.26 -7.36 -3.80
CA ASN A 333 8.37 -8.17 -3.30
C ASN A 333 9.54 -8.12 -4.29
N MET A 334 10.77 -8.28 -3.79
CA MET A 334 12.00 -8.36 -4.59
C MET A 334 12.93 -9.42 -4.01
N ILE A 335 13.69 -10.09 -4.89
CA ILE A 335 14.79 -10.99 -4.53
C ILE A 335 16.03 -10.62 -5.37
N GLY A 336 17.18 -10.56 -4.71
CA GLY A 336 18.53 -10.49 -5.32
C GLY A 336 18.89 -9.14 -5.90
N GLY A 337 18.45 -8.05 -5.26
CA GLY A 337 18.63 -6.68 -5.76
C GLY A 337 17.98 -6.44 -7.14
N GLY A 338 17.06 -7.33 -7.52
CA GLY A 338 16.56 -7.50 -8.87
C GLY A 338 15.13 -6.98 -9.11
N ARG A 339 14.37 -7.72 -9.95
CA ARG A 339 13.06 -7.31 -10.48
C ARG A 339 11.99 -7.32 -9.38
N GLN A 340 11.39 -6.16 -9.11
CA GLN A 340 10.18 -6.07 -8.28
C GLN A 340 9.03 -6.87 -8.91
N THR A 341 8.23 -7.51 -8.06
CA THR A 341 7.00 -8.19 -8.46
C THR A 341 5.85 -7.65 -7.62
N ALA A 342 4.77 -7.24 -8.28
CA ALA A 342 3.56 -6.82 -7.60
C ALA A 342 3.06 -7.93 -6.68
N PHE A 343 2.67 -7.55 -5.46
CA PHE A 343 2.22 -8.51 -4.47
C PHE A 343 0.94 -8.04 -3.79
N ARG A 344 0.10 -9.00 -3.43
CA ARG A 344 -1.15 -8.82 -2.70
C ARG A 344 -1.11 -9.72 -1.47
N TRP A 345 -1.13 -9.12 -0.29
CA TRP A 345 -1.36 -9.83 0.97
C TRP A 345 -2.85 -9.76 1.28
N VAL A 346 -3.40 -10.90 1.66
CA VAL A 346 -4.79 -11.00 2.12
C VAL A 346 -4.75 -11.54 3.52
N ARG A 347 -5.42 -10.85 4.44
CA ARG A 347 -5.52 -11.26 5.82
C ARG A 347 -6.31 -12.56 5.88
N SER A 348 -5.83 -13.50 6.69
CA SER A 348 -6.56 -14.74 6.92
C SER A 348 -7.90 -14.41 7.57
N THR A 349 -9.00 -14.92 7.01
CA THR A 349 -10.32 -14.83 7.62
C THR A 349 -10.41 -15.65 8.91
N ALA A 350 -9.45 -16.58 9.12
CA ALA A 350 -9.29 -17.34 10.36
C ALA A 350 -8.53 -16.58 11.47
N ASP A 351 -7.87 -15.46 11.19
CA ASP A 351 -7.32 -14.57 12.24
C ASP A 351 -8.48 -13.68 12.74
N LEU A 352 -9.12 -14.09 13.83
CA LEU A 352 -10.33 -13.45 14.36
C LEU A 352 -9.98 -12.26 15.26
N ASP A 353 -8.88 -12.31 16.00
CA ASP A 353 -8.51 -11.27 16.97
C ASP A 353 -7.73 -10.09 16.35
N ARG A 354 -7.29 -10.24 15.10
CA ARG A 354 -6.59 -9.20 14.34
C ARG A 354 -5.21 -8.84 14.85
N ASN A 355 -4.53 -9.82 15.43
CA ASN A 355 -3.13 -9.70 15.82
C ASN A 355 -2.16 -10.15 14.71
N GLY A 356 -2.66 -10.77 13.63
CA GLY A 356 -1.87 -11.23 12.48
C GLY A 356 -1.11 -12.53 12.68
N LEU A 357 -1.44 -13.27 13.74
CA LEU A 357 -1.05 -14.65 13.98
C LEU A 357 -2.32 -15.50 13.96
N LEU A 358 -2.19 -16.75 13.55
CA LEU A 358 -3.27 -17.73 13.69
C LEU A 358 -2.92 -18.69 14.83
N ASP A 359 -3.46 -18.42 16.02
CA ASP A 359 -3.08 -19.13 17.24
C ASP A 359 -4.28 -19.58 18.10
N SER A 360 -4.00 -20.18 19.26
CA SER A 360 -5.05 -20.72 20.14
C SER A 360 -6.14 -19.71 20.51
N VAL A 361 -5.84 -18.41 20.52
CA VAL A 361 -6.84 -17.34 20.77
C VAL A 361 -7.85 -17.29 19.63
N ASP A 362 -7.42 -17.38 18.37
CA ASP A 362 -8.31 -17.41 17.21
C ASP A 362 -9.17 -18.67 17.20
N HIS A 363 -8.59 -19.81 17.58
CA HIS A 363 -9.35 -21.05 17.72
C HIS A 363 -10.45 -20.90 18.78
N ASP A 364 -10.13 -20.37 19.97
CA ASP A 364 -11.11 -20.18 21.03
C ASP A 364 -12.20 -19.18 20.63
N LEU A 365 -11.83 -18.10 19.93
CA LEU A 365 -12.79 -17.15 19.37
C LEU A 365 -13.67 -17.82 18.32
N PHE A 366 -13.10 -18.55 17.37
CA PHE A 366 -13.83 -19.19 16.28
C PHE A 366 -14.86 -20.17 16.81
N VAL A 367 -14.48 -21.05 17.74
CA VAL A 367 -15.41 -21.98 18.39
C VAL A 367 -16.56 -21.22 19.04
N SER A 368 -16.27 -20.12 19.74
CA SER A 368 -17.30 -19.33 20.41
C SER A 368 -18.33 -18.70 19.45
N VAL A 369 -17.87 -18.15 18.32
CA VAL A 369 -18.76 -17.51 17.33
C VAL A 369 -19.47 -18.53 16.45
N PHE A 370 -18.81 -19.65 16.13
CA PHE A 370 -19.37 -20.75 15.36
C PHE A 370 -20.51 -21.43 16.10
N GLU A 371 -20.33 -21.74 17.38
CA GLU A 371 -21.38 -22.33 18.22
C GLU A 371 -22.57 -21.37 18.43
N ALA A 372 -22.32 -20.07 18.40
CA ALA A 372 -23.37 -19.04 18.46
C ALA A 372 -24.11 -18.84 17.12
N GLY A 373 -23.59 -19.37 16.01
CA GLY A 373 -24.10 -19.09 14.66
C GLY A 373 -23.90 -17.62 14.26
N ASP A 374 -22.86 -16.98 14.79
CA ASP A 374 -22.51 -15.59 14.51
C ASP A 374 -21.70 -15.50 13.21
N LEU A 375 -21.99 -14.50 12.37
CA LEU A 375 -21.26 -14.23 11.13
C LEU A 375 -19.77 -13.93 11.33
N GLY A 376 -19.30 -13.71 12.57
CA GLY A 376 -17.87 -13.75 12.89
C GLY A 376 -17.19 -15.09 12.56
N ALA A 377 -17.96 -16.18 12.41
CA ALA A 377 -17.48 -17.50 11.98
C ALA A 377 -17.74 -17.79 10.50
N ASP A 378 -18.27 -16.84 9.72
CA ASP A 378 -18.44 -16.96 8.27
C ASP A 378 -17.10 -16.67 7.58
N ILE A 379 -16.29 -17.72 7.43
CA ILE A 379 -14.90 -17.68 6.95
C ILE A 379 -14.84 -17.50 5.44
N ASN A 380 -15.84 -17.99 4.71
CA ASN A 380 -15.93 -17.88 3.25
C ASN A 380 -16.71 -16.65 2.77
N HIS A 381 -17.36 -15.93 3.69
CA HIS A 381 -18.19 -14.75 3.43
C HIS A 381 -19.37 -15.00 2.48
N ASP A 382 -19.96 -16.19 2.52
CA ASP A 382 -21.16 -16.55 1.74
C ASP A 382 -22.48 -16.15 2.43
N GLY A 383 -22.39 -15.67 3.67
CA GLY A 383 -23.51 -15.24 4.50
C GLY A 383 -24.10 -16.35 5.37
N PHE A 384 -23.50 -17.55 5.41
CA PHE A 384 -23.99 -18.70 6.15
C PHE A 384 -22.90 -19.40 6.96
N VAL A 385 -23.00 -19.33 8.29
CA VAL A 385 -22.13 -20.12 9.18
C VAL A 385 -22.50 -21.60 9.11
N ASN A 386 -21.62 -22.43 8.54
CA ASN A 386 -21.86 -23.84 8.31
C ASN A 386 -20.57 -24.69 8.33
N GLY A 387 -20.68 -25.98 8.02
CA GLY A 387 -19.53 -26.90 8.07
C GLY A 387 -18.37 -26.50 7.15
N ASP A 388 -18.66 -25.81 6.04
CA ASP A 388 -17.65 -25.33 5.11
C ASP A 388 -16.75 -24.26 5.77
N ASP A 389 -17.30 -23.41 6.64
CA ASP A 389 -16.51 -22.43 7.40
C ASP A 389 -15.59 -23.09 8.43
N TYR A 390 -16.09 -24.13 9.09
CA TYR A 390 -15.29 -24.92 10.03
C TYR A 390 -14.11 -25.58 9.31
N ASP A 391 -14.37 -26.19 8.17
CA ASP A 391 -13.33 -26.85 7.38
C ASP A 391 -12.28 -25.83 6.89
N LEU A 392 -12.71 -24.64 6.45
CA LEU A 392 -11.80 -23.57 6.04
C LEU A 392 -10.98 -23.00 7.21
N PHE A 393 -11.61 -22.79 8.38
CA PHE A 393 -10.90 -22.37 9.58
C PHE A 393 -9.85 -23.41 9.97
N ALA A 394 -10.22 -24.69 10.03
CA ALA A 394 -9.33 -25.78 10.40
C ALA A 394 -8.16 -25.91 9.42
N GLU A 395 -8.41 -25.81 8.11
CA GLU A 395 -7.36 -25.83 7.08
C GLU A 395 -6.38 -24.67 7.27
N ALA A 396 -6.88 -23.44 7.47
CA ALA A 396 -6.04 -22.29 7.72
C ALA A 396 -5.22 -22.46 9.01
N PHE A 397 -5.86 -22.93 10.08
CA PHE A 397 -5.26 -23.12 11.40
C PHE A 397 -4.13 -24.16 11.37
N GLU A 398 -4.36 -25.29 10.69
CA GLU A 398 -3.35 -26.34 10.52
C GLU A 398 -2.19 -25.90 9.61
N ALA A 399 -2.45 -25.02 8.64
CA ALA A 399 -1.42 -24.47 7.76
C ALA A 399 -0.45 -23.52 8.48
N GLY A 400 -0.84 -22.94 9.63
CA GLY A 400 0.02 -22.12 10.49
C GLY A 400 0.55 -20.87 9.80
N CYS A 401 -0.33 -20.11 9.15
CA CYS A 401 0.02 -18.86 8.45
C CYS A 401 0.63 -17.79 9.37
#